data_AF-A0A2U9GHV5-F1
#
_entry.id   AF-A0A2U9GHV5-F1
#
_cell.length_a   1.000
_cell.length_b   1.000
_cell.length_c   1.000
_cell.angle_alpha   90.00
_cell.angle_beta   90.00
_cell.angle_gamma   90.00
#
_symmetry.space_group_name_H-M   'P 1'
#
loop_
_entity.id
_entity.type
_entity.pdbx_description
1 polymer ?
#
loop_
_entity_poly.entity_id
_entity_poly.type
_entity_poly.pdbx_seq_one_letter_code
_entity_poly.pdbx_strand_id
1 'polypeptide(L)'
;MGALTLKAFSDELREWEFIEGEGIDPTDSFGVNLRLSIRENQIFLAEPSDPTIPWITDKGRLFFDGMFEKKSEKQTNWELFFNDILELIYFMDHLNFHKKNASSFIFAFENISLETLNMLYLIKQNCSLIKLRKVESHKSLNDLESSYQLSSATQKPKLHMSSLCILLNTNPRYEGYVLNLSLRQRFLKGDFKLLNIGSMLDLTVPTYSLGSNFSVLKSLAEGTHLSCQDIKNADHPMLITNTETLKRSDAKIFMQVLKYTSVIDVAWNVLNHNLSSTGIQSLNRFLPLTTEDFVNFFGLYYINVSLDSTANIKKLVDLHLLNILSLPNSFNNSVFVDQNTKPINRSFYEKAKDKMFKNYFYLPNNLFLEDNETYVNTQGLIKRTTKLIHFKKDAKTNWQITRKFYANTKSLIFFNNKKDNDLISFNSINSFNFRNYINFQFFAVQTLSSLSFYLTKQNSPLLASPSLSIKPVRIKLLNTKVKSWLDDFFNNNGKDSFSYNSSVLVNCSKITRSSTTNFF
;
A
#
# COMPACT_ATOMS: atom_id res chain seq x y z
N MET A 1 -12.23 -17.29 33.65
CA MET A 1 -11.16 -16.84 34.59
C MET A 1 -10.56 -15.56 34.03
N GLY A 2 -10.46 -14.49 34.83
CA GLY A 2 -9.90 -13.19 34.42
C GLY A 2 -8.44 -12.99 34.81
N ALA A 3 -7.61 -14.04 34.77
CA ALA A 3 -6.21 -13.96 35.21
C ALA A 3 -5.31 -13.17 34.24
N LEU A 4 -5.68 -13.12 32.96
CA LEU A 4 -5.01 -12.37 31.90
C LEU A 4 -6.03 -11.43 31.26
N THR A 5 -5.93 -10.14 31.55
CA THR A 5 -6.79 -9.08 30.99
C THR A 5 -5.96 -8.05 30.25
N LEU A 6 -6.59 -7.31 29.34
CA LEU A 6 -5.94 -6.22 28.61
C LEU A 6 -5.70 -5.05 29.57
N LYS A 7 -4.44 -4.73 29.87
CA LYS A 7 -4.07 -3.61 30.74
C LYS A 7 -4.61 -2.25 30.27
N ALA A 8 -4.78 -2.07 28.96
CA ALA A 8 -5.34 -0.84 28.38
C ALA A 8 -6.83 -0.64 28.74
N PHE A 9 -7.50 -1.72 29.12
CA PHE A 9 -8.90 -1.74 29.53
C PHE A 9 -8.95 -1.79 31.06
N SER A 10 -9.48 -0.75 31.69
CA SER A 10 -9.59 -0.65 33.15
C SER A 10 -10.80 -1.45 33.67
N ASP A 11 -10.78 -1.78 34.97
CA ASP A 11 -11.78 -2.60 35.67
C ASP A 11 -13.22 -2.02 35.72
N GLU A 12 -13.46 -0.87 35.07
CA GLU A 12 -14.71 -0.11 35.15
C GLU A 12 -15.79 -0.59 34.18
N LEU A 13 -15.43 -1.37 33.15
CA LEU A 13 -16.32 -1.72 32.05
C LEU A 13 -16.73 -3.19 32.08
N ARG A 14 -17.98 -3.47 31.70
CA ARG A 14 -18.57 -4.82 31.74
C ARG A 14 -19.00 -5.27 30.35
N GLU A 15 -18.88 -6.57 30.06
CA GLU A 15 -19.13 -7.13 28.73
C GLU A 15 -20.54 -6.84 28.20
N TRP A 16 -21.56 -6.87 29.06
CA TRP A 16 -22.96 -6.62 28.68
C TRP A 16 -23.29 -5.16 28.35
N GLU A 17 -22.35 -4.23 28.58
CA GLU A 17 -22.53 -2.81 28.24
C GLU A 17 -22.17 -2.51 26.78
N PHE A 18 -21.54 -3.46 26.09
CA PHE A 18 -21.06 -3.27 24.73
C PHE A 18 -22.08 -3.66 23.68
N ILE A 19 -22.09 -2.88 22.61
CA ILE A 19 -22.70 -3.27 21.34
C ILE A 19 -21.62 -3.91 20.49
N GLU A 20 -21.90 -5.10 19.97
CA GLU A 20 -21.00 -5.78 19.03
C GLU A 20 -21.13 -5.16 17.63
N GLY A 21 -19.98 -4.85 17.01
CA GLY A 21 -19.87 -4.40 15.63
C GLY A 21 -18.90 -5.25 14.84
N GLU A 22 -19.11 -5.39 13.53
CA GLU A 22 -18.21 -6.13 12.64
C GLU A 22 -17.27 -5.19 11.89
N GLY A 23 -15.97 -5.43 11.95
CA GLY A 23 -14.95 -4.60 11.32
C GLY A 23 -13.85 -5.43 10.64
N ILE A 24 -12.81 -4.74 10.20
CA ILE A 24 -11.63 -5.36 9.56
C ILE A 24 -10.39 -4.70 10.14
N ASP A 25 -9.31 -5.47 10.33
CA ASP A 25 -8.03 -4.96 10.77
C ASP A 25 -7.33 -4.15 9.66
N PRO A 26 -7.06 -2.83 9.84
CA PRO A 26 -6.34 -2.02 8.86
C PRO A 26 -4.81 -2.14 8.97
N THR A 27 -4.29 -2.75 10.04
CA THR A 27 -2.86 -2.72 10.38
C THR A 27 -2.02 -3.78 9.67
N ASP A 28 -2.67 -4.84 9.18
CA ASP A 28 -2.05 -5.90 8.39
C ASP A 28 -2.70 -5.99 7.01
N SER A 29 -1.92 -6.45 6.06
CA SER A 29 -2.24 -6.68 4.67
C SER A 29 -3.30 -7.79 4.46
N PHE A 30 -3.46 -8.70 5.42
CA PHE A 30 -4.45 -9.78 5.36
C PHE A 30 -5.89 -9.31 5.61
N GLY A 31 -6.08 -8.22 6.36
CA GLY A 31 -7.40 -7.68 6.69
C GLY A 31 -8.30 -8.72 7.37
N VAL A 32 -7.89 -9.20 8.55
CA VAL A 32 -8.69 -10.17 9.32
C VAL A 32 -9.99 -9.52 9.80
N ASN A 33 -11.08 -10.29 9.75
CA ASN A 33 -12.39 -9.83 10.20
C ASN A 33 -12.39 -9.70 11.73
N LEU A 34 -12.89 -8.57 12.23
CA LEU A 34 -12.90 -8.23 13.65
C LEU A 34 -14.33 -8.15 14.17
N ARG A 35 -14.51 -8.60 15.41
CA ARG A 35 -15.62 -8.23 16.29
C ARG A 35 -15.14 -7.11 17.19
N LEU A 36 -15.84 -5.98 17.15
CA LEU A 36 -15.51 -4.77 17.89
C LEU A 36 -16.55 -4.54 18.97
N SER A 37 -16.10 -4.30 20.20
CA SER A 37 -16.98 -3.93 21.32
C SER A 37 -17.04 -2.41 21.41
N ILE A 38 -18.24 -1.86 21.22
CA ILE A 38 -18.48 -0.42 21.08
C ILE A 38 -19.36 0.07 22.21
N ARG A 39 -18.99 1.21 22.80
CA ARG A 39 -19.83 1.98 23.73
C ARG A 39 -19.64 3.47 23.44
N GLU A 40 -20.73 4.24 23.40
CA GLU A 40 -20.70 5.70 23.24
C GLU A 40 -19.81 6.20 22.07
N ASN A 41 -19.88 5.53 20.91
CA ASN A 41 -19.05 5.81 19.72
C ASN A 41 -17.52 5.67 19.92
N GLN A 42 -17.10 4.94 20.95
CA GLN A 42 -15.71 4.54 21.17
C GLN A 42 -15.60 3.02 21.11
N ILE A 43 -14.45 2.55 20.63
CA ILE A 43 -14.12 1.13 20.59
C ILE A 43 -13.25 0.83 21.79
N PHE A 44 -13.56 -0.27 22.46
CA PHE A 44 -12.83 -0.70 23.62
C PHE A 44 -12.08 -2.01 23.41
N LEU A 45 -12.63 -2.90 22.59
CA LEU A 45 -12.07 -4.21 22.35
C LEU A 45 -12.17 -4.56 20.87
N ALA A 46 -11.10 -5.19 20.36
CA ALA A 46 -11.05 -5.77 19.03
C ALA A 46 -10.62 -7.22 19.12
N GLU A 47 -11.52 -8.12 18.69
CA GLU A 47 -11.32 -9.56 18.70
C GLU A 47 -11.47 -10.13 17.29
N PRO A 48 -10.81 -11.25 16.95
CA PRO A 48 -11.01 -11.90 15.67
C PRO A 48 -12.40 -12.53 15.60
N SER A 49 -13.12 -12.30 14.50
CA SER A 49 -14.46 -12.87 14.29
C SER A 49 -14.42 -14.27 13.67
N ASP A 50 -13.41 -14.56 12.84
CA ASP A 50 -13.36 -15.81 12.08
C ASP A 50 -12.74 -16.94 12.92
N PRO A 51 -13.45 -18.06 13.15
CA PRO A 51 -12.94 -19.16 13.98
C PRO A 51 -11.72 -19.86 13.38
N THR A 52 -11.53 -19.74 12.05
CA THR A 52 -10.37 -20.32 11.37
C THR A 52 -9.07 -19.59 11.68
N ILE A 53 -9.14 -18.31 12.04
CA ILE A 53 -8.00 -17.47 12.40
C ILE A 53 -8.33 -16.81 13.75
N PRO A 54 -8.25 -17.55 14.86
CA PRO A 54 -8.64 -17.06 16.18
C PRO A 54 -7.59 -16.13 16.83
N TRP A 55 -6.61 -15.67 16.04
CA TRP A 55 -5.48 -14.89 16.50
C TRP A 55 -5.49 -13.54 15.80
N ILE A 56 -5.01 -12.52 16.50
CA ILE A 56 -4.81 -11.16 16.01
C ILE A 56 -3.51 -10.62 16.62
N THR A 57 -2.84 -9.72 15.92
CA THR A 57 -1.64 -9.05 16.44
C THR A 57 -1.97 -8.05 17.55
N ASP A 58 -1.03 -7.77 18.43
CA ASP A 58 -1.18 -6.72 19.45
C ASP A 58 -1.46 -5.35 18.83
N LYS A 59 -0.91 -5.08 17.64
CA LYS A 59 -1.19 -3.88 16.84
C LYS A 59 -2.65 -3.82 16.40
N GLY A 60 -3.18 -4.93 15.86
CA GLY A 60 -4.59 -5.07 15.47
C GLY A 60 -5.56 -5.11 16.66
N ARG A 61 -5.11 -5.45 17.87
CA ARG A 61 -5.93 -5.36 19.10
C ARG A 61 -6.09 -3.94 19.62
N LEU A 62 -5.15 -3.05 19.32
CA LEU A 62 -5.05 -1.72 19.95
C LEU A 62 -4.99 -0.56 18.94
N PHE A 63 -5.20 -0.82 17.65
CA PHE A 63 -5.10 0.20 16.60
C PHE A 63 -6.07 1.38 16.77
N PHE A 64 -7.20 1.14 17.45
CA PHE A 64 -8.25 2.14 17.65
C PHE A 64 -7.85 3.24 18.65
N ASP A 65 -6.87 3.00 19.54
CA ASP A 65 -6.39 4.01 20.50
C ASP A 65 -5.91 5.28 19.78
N GLY A 66 -5.14 5.13 18.70
CA GLY A 66 -4.63 6.26 17.92
C GLY A 66 -5.69 6.98 17.06
N MET A 67 -6.88 6.40 16.90
CA MET A 67 -7.97 6.96 16.09
C MET A 67 -8.72 8.09 16.82
N PHE A 68 -8.90 7.96 18.15
CA PHE A 68 -9.76 8.83 18.94
C PHE A 68 -9.00 9.94 19.68
N GLU A 69 -8.26 10.79 18.95
CA GLU A 69 -7.72 12.01 19.55
C GLU A 69 -8.58 13.23 19.20
N LYS A 70 -9.00 13.96 20.24
CA LYS A 70 -9.77 15.20 20.11
C LYS A 70 -8.82 16.37 19.77
N LYS A 71 -8.70 16.70 18.50
CA LYS A 71 -8.32 18.07 18.07
C LYS A 71 -9.33 18.58 17.07
N SER A 72 -10.14 19.54 17.52
CA SER A 72 -11.02 20.34 16.69
C SER A 72 -10.18 21.39 15.96
N GLU A 73 -9.94 21.21 14.67
CA GLU A 73 -9.52 22.32 13.82
C GLU A 73 -10.74 22.99 13.19
N LYS A 74 -10.54 24.23 12.75
CA LYS A 74 -11.58 25.07 12.13
C LYS A 74 -12.19 24.37 10.91
N GLN A 75 -13.51 24.51 10.75
CA GLN A 75 -14.22 24.07 9.55
C GLN A 75 -13.57 24.66 8.29
N THR A 76 -13.32 23.78 7.34
CA THR A 76 -12.78 24.13 6.03
C THR A 76 -13.93 24.65 5.18
N ASN A 77 -13.77 25.84 4.59
CA ASN A 77 -14.79 26.36 3.68
C ASN A 77 -14.67 25.61 2.34
N TRP A 78 -15.47 24.56 2.19
CA TRP A 78 -15.45 23.66 1.04
C TRP A 78 -15.75 24.38 -0.28
N GLU A 79 -16.65 25.36 -0.27
CA GLU A 79 -17.05 26.08 -1.49
C GLU A 79 -15.90 26.95 -2.01
N LEU A 80 -15.25 27.70 -1.12
CA LEU A 80 -14.07 28.49 -1.48
C LEU A 80 -12.95 27.60 -2.02
N PHE A 81 -12.66 26.48 -1.33
CA PHE A 81 -11.63 25.55 -1.78
C PHE A 81 -11.89 25.04 -3.21
N PHE A 82 -13.12 24.60 -3.50
CA PHE A 82 -13.42 24.10 -4.83
C PHE A 82 -13.36 25.20 -5.89
N ASN A 83 -13.86 26.40 -5.60
CA ASN A 83 -13.79 27.52 -6.55
C ASN A 83 -12.33 27.89 -6.86
N ASP A 84 -11.49 28.06 -5.84
CA ASP A 84 -10.07 28.40 -6.00
C ASP A 84 -9.33 27.36 -6.85
N ILE A 85 -9.55 26.07 -6.60
CA ILE A 85 -8.89 24.99 -7.35
C ILE A 85 -9.40 24.93 -8.80
N LEU A 86 -10.69 25.15 -9.04
CA LEU A 86 -11.25 25.15 -10.39
C LEU A 86 -10.70 26.31 -11.22
N GLU A 87 -10.65 27.51 -10.64
CA GLU A 87 -10.06 28.68 -11.28
C GLU A 87 -8.59 28.39 -11.65
N LEU A 88 -7.82 27.85 -10.72
CA LEU A 88 -6.43 27.47 -10.98
C LEU A 88 -6.32 26.43 -12.11
N ILE A 89 -7.10 25.35 -12.09
CA ILE A 89 -7.08 24.33 -13.15
C ILE A 89 -7.41 24.95 -14.51
N TYR A 90 -8.42 25.81 -14.57
CA TYR A 90 -8.82 26.51 -15.79
C TYR A 90 -7.70 27.42 -16.32
N PHE A 91 -7.09 28.25 -15.47
CA PHE A 91 -5.98 29.11 -15.85
C PHE A 91 -4.77 28.31 -16.35
N MET A 92 -4.43 27.22 -15.66
CA MET A 92 -3.31 26.37 -16.07
C MET A 92 -3.59 25.65 -17.38
N ASP A 93 -4.84 25.24 -17.65
CA ASP A 93 -5.22 24.65 -18.93
C ASP A 93 -5.07 25.65 -20.09
N HIS A 94 -5.53 26.88 -19.89
CA HIS A 94 -5.38 27.96 -20.87
C HIS A 94 -3.89 28.29 -21.14
N LEU A 95 -3.06 28.31 -20.10
CA LEU A 95 -1.61 28.52 -20.26
C LEU A 95 -0.91 27.38 -21.00
N ASN A 96 -1.37 26.15 -20.76
CA ASN A 96 -0.89 24.96 -21.47
C ASN A 96 -1.26 24.96 -22.94
N PHE A 97 -2.46 25.43 -23.29
CA PHE A 97 -2.90 25.61 -24.68
C PHE A 97 -1.94 26.54 -25.45
N HIS A 98 -1.51 27.63 -24.81
CA HIS A 98 -0.50 28.53 -25.38
C HIS A 98 0.95 28.01 -25.31
N LYS A 99 1.16 26.75 -24.88
CA LYS A 99 2.47 26.08 -24.73
C LYS A 99 3.47 26.84 -23.86
N LYS A 100 2.99 27.71 -22.96
CA LYS A 100 3.88 28.58 -22.19
C LYS A 100 4.52 27.88 -21.00
N ASN A 101 3.88 26.86 -20.39
CA ASN A 101 4.44 26.02 -19.33
C ASN A 101 3.62 24.73 -19.13
N ALA A 102 4.28 23.55 -19.21
CA ALA A 102 3.63 22.24 -19.02
C ALA A 102 3.65 21.78 -17.56
N SER A 103 2.84 22.41 -16.70
CA SER A 103 2.71 22.03 -15.29
C SER A 103 1.51 21.12 -15.05
N SER A 104 1.70 20.08 -14.24
CA SER A 104 0.64 19.14 -13.85
C SER A 104 0.16 19.35 -12.41
N PHE A 105 -1.10 18.98 -12.16
CA PHE A 105 -1.64 18.82 -10.80
C PHE A 105 -1.43 17.37 -10.38
N ILE A 106 -0.78 17.14 -9.24
CA ILE A 106 -0.34 15.79 -8.86
C ILE A 106 -1.11 15.31 -7.64
N PHE A 107 -1.86 14.22 -7.81
CA PHE A 107 -2.40 13.46 -6.70
C PHE A 107 -1.38 12.41 -6.29
N ALA A 108 -0.91 12.52 -5.05
CA ALA A 108 -0.01 11.59 -4.41
C ALA A 108 -0.75 10.86 -3.30
N PHE A 109 -0.67 9.53 -3.30
CA PHE A 109 -1.48 8.75 -2.38
C PHE A 109 -0.83 7.48 -1.86
N GLU A 110 -1.28 7.09 -0.68
CA GLU A 110 -1.05 5.82 -0.01
C GLU A 110 -2.30 5.43 0.77
N ASN A 111 -2.44 4.15 1.06
CA ASN A 111 -3.54 3.60 1.85
C ASN A 111 -4.95 4.07 1.50
N ILE A 112 -5.34 3.86 0.24
CA ILE A 112 -6.67 4.24 -0.29
C ILE A 112 -7.55 3.01 -0.58
N SER A 113 -8.87 3.16 -0.41
CA SER A 113 -9.92 2.25 -0.85
C SER A 113 -10.06 2.12 -2.38
N LEU A 114 -10.86 1.16 -2.84
CA LEU A 114 -11.07 0.95 -4.27
C LEU A 114 -12.01 1.99 -4.89
N GLU A 115 -13.00 2.47 -4.13
CA GLU A 115 -14.00 3.45 -4.59
C GLU A 115 -13.33 4.77 -5.00
N THR A 116 -12.55 5.31 -4.09
CA THR A 116 -11.72 6.51 -4.21
C THR A 116 -10.68 6.37 -5.33
N LEU A 117 -9.99 5.23 -5.41
CA LEU A 117 -9.01 5.00 -6.46
C LEU A 117 -9.64 5.00 -7.86
N ASN A 118 -10.81 4.38 -8.01
CA ASN A 118 -11.58 4.43 -9.25
C ASN A 118 -12.05 5.86 -9.57
N MET A 119 -12.48 6.64 -8.57
CA MET A 119 -12.82 8.05 -8.77
C MET A 119 -11.61 8.88 -9.23
N LEU A 120 -10.44 8.68 -8.64
CA LEU A 120 -9.20 9.33 -9.06
C LEU A 120 -8.83 8.97 -10.50
N TYR A 121 -9.02 7.70 -10.89
CA TYR A 121 -8.80 7.25 -12.26
C TYR A 121 -9.73 7.94 -13.26
N LEU A 122 -11.03 8.09 -12.93
CA LEU A 122 -11.98 8.85 -13.74
C LEU A 122 -11.60 10.34 -13.84
N ILE A 123 -11.15 10.96 -12.75
CA ILE A 123 -10.65 12.34 -12.76
C ILE A 123 -9.46 12.49 -13.73
N LYS A 124 -8.50 11.56 -13.68
CA LYS A 124 -7.35 11.54 -14.60
C LYS A 124 -7.77 11.36 -16.07
N GLN A 125 -8.82 10.59 -16.34
CA GLN A 125 -9.34 10.43 -17.69
C GLN A 125 -9.96 11.73 -18.21
N ASN A 126 -10.73 12.42 -17.37
CA ASN A 126 -11.38 13.68 -17.73
C ASN A 126 -10.42 14.87 -17.83
N CYS A 127 -9.34 14.89 -17.06
CA CYS A 127 -8.42 16.02 -17.00
C CYS A 127 -7.00 15.59 -17.34
N SER A 128 -6.51 15.94 -18.53
CA SER A 128 -5.14 15.58 -18.95
C SER A 128 -4.02 16.21 -18.09
N LEU A 129 -4.31 17.32 -17.42
CA LEU A 129 -3.41 18.02 -16.49
C LEU A 129 -3.14 17.24 -15.20
N ILE A 130 -4.05 16.34 -14.82
CA ILE A 130 -4.00 15.64 -13.55
C ILE A 130 -3.16 14.37 -13.70
N LYS A 131 -2.12 14.25 -12.88
CA LYS A 131 -1.28 13.04 -12.78
C LYS A 131 -1.51 12.35 -11.45
N LEU A 132 -1.65 11.02 -11.51
CA LEU A 132 -1.77 10.14 -10.35
C LEU A 132 -0.41 9.50 -10.07
N ARG A 133 0.10 9.64 -8.84
CA ARG A 133 1.40 9.13 -8.42
C ARG A 133 1.28 8.37 -7.10
N LYS A 134 2.05 7.29 -6.96
CA LYS A 134 2.30 6.65 -5.66
C LYS A 134 3.43 7.39 -4.95
N VAL A 135 3.39 7.41 -3.61
CA VAL A 135 4.49 7.98 -2.83
C VAL A 135 5.65 7.00 -2.73
N GLU A 136 5.38 5.76 -2.36
CA GLU A 136 6.34 4.67 -2.44
C GLU A 136 6.56 4.14 -3.88
N SER A 137 7.81 3.80 -4.18
CA SER A 137 8.22 3.26 -5.47
C SER A 137 8.19 1.74 -5.49
N HIS A 138 7.25 1.15 -6.22
CA HIS A 138 7.23 -0.29 -6.51
C HIS A 138 7.40 -0.53 -8.01
N LYS A 139 8.42 -1.31 -8.39
CA LYS A 139 8.66 -1.70 -9.79
C LYS A 139 8.05 -3.07 -10.10
N SER A 140 6.81 -3.30 -9.71
CA SER A 140 6.03 -4.47 -10.11
C SER A 140 5.37 -4.28 -11.47
N LEU A 141 5.23 -5.38 -12.20
CA LEU A 141 4.32 -5.48 -13.33
C LEU A 141 2.89 -5.66 -12.79
N ASN A 142 1.88 -5.39 -13.61
CA ASN A 142 0.47 -5.63 -13.26
C ASN A 142 -0.20 -6.59 -14.26
N ASP A 143 0.59 -7.33 -15.04
CA ASP A 143 0.04 -8.21 -16.07
C ASP A 143 -0.52 -9.51 -15.45
N LEU A 144 0.06 -9.96 -14.33
CA LEU A 144 -0.30 -11.19 -13.63
C LEU A 144 -0.48 -10.93 -12.13
N GLU A 145 -1.51 -11.50 -11.53
CA GLU A 145 -1.81 -11.35 -10.10
C GLU A 145 -0.72 -11.93 -9.19
N SER A 146 -0.09 -13.02 -9.61
CA SER A 146 1.07 -13.59 -8.91
C SER A 146 2.22 -12.60 -8.76
N SER A 147 2.31 -11.58 -9.60
CA SER A 147 3.39 -10.59 -9.47
C SER A 147 3.22 -9.63 -8.28
N TYR A 148 2.05 -9.60 -7.63
CA TYR A 148 1.78 -8.66 -6.53
C TYR A 148 0.81 -9.17 -5.44
N GLN A 149 0.30 -10.39 -5.57
CA GLN A 149 -0.55 -11.06 -4.58
C GLN A 149 0.10 -12.36 -4.10
N LEU A 150 -0.37 -12.87 -2.97
CA LEU A 150 -0.12 -14.23 -2.53
C LEU A 150 -1.07 -15.17 -3.29
N SER A 151 -0.51 -16.12 -4.02
CA SER A 151 -1.32 -17.12 -4.73
C SER A 151 -1.97 -18.12 -3.76
N SER A 152 -2.90 -18.92 -4.31
CA SER A 152 -3.57 -20.01 -3.60
C SER A 152 -2.61 -21.02 -2.94
N ALA A 153 -1.33 -21.09 -3.36
CA ALA A 153 -0.32 -21.94 -2.73
C ALA A 153 -0.10 -21.61 -1.24
N THR A 154 -0.32 -20.36 -0.85
CA THR A 154 -0.15 -19.90 0.55
C THR A 154 -1.36 -20.19 1.44
N GLN A 155 -2.47 -20.66 0.87
CA GLN A 155 -3.63 -21.06 1.64
C GLN A 155 -3.31 -22.36 2.41
N LYS A 156 -3.89 -22.48 3.61
CA LYS A 156 -3.67 -23.60 4.53
C LYS A 156 -3.64 -25.00 3.88
N PRO A 157 -4.61 -25.44 3.05
CA PRO A 157 -4.61 -26.80 2.53
C PRO A 157 -3.38 -27.12 1.66
N LYS A 158 -3.00 -26.21 0.75
CA LYS A 158 -1.83 -26.40 -0.12
C LYS A 158 -0.52 -26.21 0.64
N LEU A 159 -0.48 -25.24 1.54
CA LEU A 159 0.66 -25.02 2.43
C LEU A 159 0.94 -26.25 3.30
N HIS A 160 -0.11 -26.96 3.73
CA HIS A 160 0.04 -28.21 4.49
C HIS A 160 0.67 -29.36 3.69
N MET A 161 0.56 -29.35 2.36
CA MET A 161 1.16 -30.35 1.46
C MET A 161 2.62 -30.00 1.10
N SER A 162 3.04 -28.75 1.26
CA SER A 162 4.40 -28.31 0.91
C SER A 162 5.46 -28.90 1.84
N SER A 163 6.62 -29.27 1.30
CA SER A 163 7.78 -29.76 2.08
C SER A 163 8.89 -28.71 2.23
N LEU A 164 8.89 -27.67 1.40
CA LEU A 164 9.92 -26.64 1.41
C LEU A 164 9.34 -25.24 1.16
N CYS A 165 9.84 -24.27 1.91
CA CYS A 165 9.51 -22.85 1.73
C CYS A 165 10.76 -22.00 1.72
N ILE A 166 10.85 -21.10 0.74
CA ILE A 166 11.90 -20.10 0.60
C ILE A 166 11.30 -18.74 0.89
N LEU A 167 11.83 -18.08 1.90
CA LEU A 167 11.51 -16.70 2.27
C LEU A 167 12.59 -15.78 1.71
N LEU A 168 12.22 -14.85 0.84
CA LEU A 168 13.13 -13.88 0.24
C LEU A 168 12.84 -12.49 0.79
N ASN A 169 13.67 -12.07 1.74
CA ASN A 169 13.59 -10.79 2.44
C ASN A 169 12.18 -10.47 2.98
N THR A 170 11.53 -11.50 3.48
CA THR A 170 10.21 -11.42 4.12
C THR A 170 10.36 -11.69 5.59
N ASN A 171 9.74 -10.86 6.43
CA ASN A 171 9.58 -11.14 7.84
C ASN A 171 8.11 -11.48 8.14
N PRO A 172 7.66 -12.72 7.90
CA PRO A 172 6.24 -13.08 8.07
C PRO A 172 5.75 -12.85 9.51
N ARG A 173 6.62 -12.84 10.52
CA ARG A 173 6.24 -12.55 11.91
C ARG A 173 5.56 -11.18 12.05
N TYR A 174 6.02 -10.18 11.30
CA TYR A 174 5.53 -8.80 11.39
C TYR A 174 4.74 -8.36 10.14
N GLU A 175 5.15 -8.80 8.95
CA GLU A 175 4.51 -8.44 7.67
C GLU A 175 3.20 -9.18 7.42
N GLY A 176 2.99 -10.30 8.09
CA GLY A 176 1.90 -11.21 7.78
C GLY A 176 1.78 -12.36 8.76
N TYR A 177 1.34 -12.06 9.99
CA TYR A 177 1.35 -13.04 11.08
C TYR A 177 0.50 -14.28 10.78
N VAL A 178 -0.57 -14.15 9.99
CA VAL A 178 -1.42 -15.26 9.57
C VAL A 178 -0.61 -16.30 8.79
N LEU A 179 0.28 -15.83 7.90
CA LEU A 179 1.21 -16.67 7.18
C LEU A 179 2.28 -17.25 8.11
N ASN A 180 2.78 -16.48 9.07
CA ASN A 180 3.74 -17.00 10.05
C ASN A 180 3.14 -18.15 10.89
N LEU A 181 1.90 -18.00 11.33
CA LEU A 181 1.19 -19.02 12.09
C LEU A 181 0.95 -20.28 11.24
N SER A 182 0.59 -20.15 9.96
CA SER A 182 0.42 -21.30 9.08
C SER A 182 1.74 -22.02 8.78
N LEU A 183 2.83 -21.27 8.56
CA LEU A 183 4.19 -21.81 8.43
C LEU A 183 4.64 -22.54 9.70
N ARG A 184 4.39 -21.96 10.87
CA ARG A 184 4.68 -22.59 12.17
C ARG A 184 3.87 -23.87 12.36
N GLN A 185 2.58 -23.85 12.05
CA GLN A 185 1.72 -25.04 12.09
C GLN A 185 2.22 -26.14 11.15
N ARG A 186 2.67 -25.78 9.95
CA ARG A 186 3.25 -26.74 9.00
C ARG A 186 4.57 -27.32 9.50
N PHE A 187 5.44 -26.47 10.04
CA PHE A 187 6.73 -26.89 10.59
C PHE A 187 6.57 -27.88 11.75
N LEU A 188 5.62 -27.63 12.65
CA LEU A 188 5.32 -28.51 13.78
C LEU A 188 4.82 -29.90 13.36
N LYS A 189 4.30 -30.07 12.14
CA LYS A 189 3.88 -31.38 11.60
C LYS A 189 5.05 -32.25 11.13
N GLY A 190 6.28 -31.74 11.08
CA GLY A 190 7.46 -32.47 10.59
C GLY A 190 7.66 -32.38 9.08
N ASP A 191 8.80 -32.84 8.56
CA ASP A 191 9.12 -32.89 7.12
C ASP A 191 8.91 -31.58 6.36
N PHE A 192 9.30 -30.47 6.98
CA PHE A 192 9.20 -29.14 6.38
C PHE A 192 10.48 -28.33 6.62
N LYS A 193 11.13 -27.90 5.53
CA LYS A 193 12.33 -27.07 5.58
C LYS A 193 12.00 -25.61 5.22
N LEU A 194 12.38 -24.69 6.09
CA LEU A 194 12.22 -23.24 5.87
C LEU A 194 13.59 -22.60 5.59
N LEU A 195 13.78 -22.13 4.38
CA LEU A 195 15.00 -21.45 3.91
C LEU A 195 14.78 -19.94 3.92
N ASN A 196 15.72 -19.18 4.47
CA ASN A 196 15.68 -17.71 4.50
C ASN A 196 16.82 -17.11 3.68
N ILE A 197 16.47 -16.25 2.73
CA ILE A 197 17.39 -15.41 1.94
C ILE A 197 17.13 -13.96 2.35
N GLY A 198 17.94 -13.43 3.24
CA GLY A 198 17.74 -12.10 3.80
C GLY A 198 18.57 -11.86 5.05
N SER A 199 18.16 -10.89 5.85
CA SER A 199 18.69 -10.71 7.20
C SER A 199 18.39 -11.93 8.07
N MET A 200 19.26 -12.15 9.05
CA MET A 200 18.99 -13.12 10.12
C MET A 200 17.84 -12.58 10.98
N LEU A 201 16.74 -13.33 11.05
CA LEU A 201 15.51 -12.92 11.73
C LEU A 201 15.02 -14.05 12.63
N ASP A 202 14.47 -13.68 13.79
CA ASP A 202 13.75 -14.62 14.63
C ASP A 202 12.29 -14.74 14.15
N LEU A 203 12.02 -15.79 13.37
CA LEU A 203 10.70 -16.10 12.82
C LEU A 203 9.88 -17.03 13.72
N THR A 204 10.29 -17.26 14.98
CA THR A 204 9.67 -18.21 15.93
C THR A 204 9.74 -19.69 15.52
N VAL A 205 10.27 -19.97 14.33
CA VAL A 205 10.51 -21.28 13.73
C VAL A 205 11.98 -21.30 13.31
N PRO A 206 12.73 -22.39 13.55
CA PRO A 206 14.12 -22.47 13.10
C PRO A 206 14.19 -22.40 11.58
N THR A 207 15.08 -21.55 11.06
CA THR A 207 15.26 -21.34 9.62
C THR A 207 16.70 -21.57 9.22
N TYR A 208 16.89 -22.11 8.01
CA TYR A 208 18.21 -22.23 7.40
C TYR A 208 18.49 -20.96 6.59
N SER A 209 19.37 -20.12 7.10
CA SER A 209 19.78 -18.90 6.43
C SER A 209 20.78 -19.19 5.31
N LEU A 210 20.43 -18.85 4.08
CA LEU A 210 21.33 -19.00 2.91
C LEU A 210 22.23 -17.77 2.71
N GLY A 211 21.86 -16.63 3.30
CA GLY A 211 22.60 -15.37 3.23
C GLY A 211 21.74 -14.20 2.72
N SER A 212 22.31 -12.99 2.70
CA SER A 212 21.61 -11.73 2.41
C SER A 212 22.03 -11.06 1.09
N ASN A 213 22.95 -11.67 0.35
CA ASN A 213 23.54 -11.07 -0.85
C ASN A 213 22.90 -11.63 -2.13
N PHE A 214 22.89 -10.80 -3.18
CA PHE A 214 22.47 -11.23 -4.51
C PHE A 214 23.33 -12.39 -5.07
N SER A 215 24.58 -12.54 -4.63
CA SER A 215 25.45 -13.66 -5.00
C SER A 215 24.83 -15.02 -4.66
N VAL A 216 24.09 -15.12 -3.56
CA VAL A 216 23.41 -16.35 -3.14
C VAL A 216 22.29 -16.69 -4.13
N LEU A 217 21.47 -15.72 -4.50
CA LEU A 217 20.44 -15.89 -5.54
C LEU A 217 21.05 -16.27 -6.89
N LYS A 218 22.19 -15.70 -7.24
CA LYS A 218 22.94 -16.08 -8.43
C LYS A 218 23.40 -17.54 -8.36
N SER A 219 24.03 -17.98 -7.26
CA SER A 219 24.45 -19.37 -7.09
C SER A 219 23.28 -20.37 -7.08
N LEU A 220 22.12 -19.96 -6.56
CA LEU A 220 20.89 -20.75 -6.60
C LEU A 220 20.38 -20.93 -8.03
N ALA A 221 20.40 -19.84 -8.82
CA ALA A 221 20.00 -19.88 -10.23
C ALA A 221 20.98 -20.67 -11.11
N GLU A 222 22.28 -20.64 -10.79
CA GLU A 222 23.31 -21.42 -11.47
C GLU A 222 23.31 -22.91 -11.04
N GLY A 223 22.61 -23.26 -9.96
CA GLY A 223 22.56 -24.63 -9.43
C GLY A 223 23.80 -25.06 -8.65
N THR A 224 24.67 -24.12 -8.27
CA THR A 224 25.93 -24.41 -7.54
C THR A 224 25.71 -24.53 -6.03
N HIS A 225 24.60 -24.02 -5.52
CA HIS A 225 24.31 -24.01 -4.09
C HIS A 225 23.74 -25.37 -3.60
N LEU A 226 24.14 -25.81 -2.41
CA LEU A 226 23.72 -27.10 -1.82
C LEU A 226 22.19 -27.25 -1.72
N SER A 227 21.49 -26.17 -1.34
CA SER A 227 20.03 -26.18 -1.21
C SER A 227 19.30 -26.40 -2.54
N CYS A 228 19.95 -26.33 -3.70
CA CYS A 228 19.32 -26.71 -4.96
C CYS A 228 18.87 -28.18 -4.96
N GLN A 229 19.56 -29.06 -4.22
CA GLN A 229 19.14 -30.45 -4.03
C GLN A 229 17.85 -30.53 -3.20
N ASP A 230 17.77 -29.75 -2.11
CA ASP A 230 16.56 -29.67 -1.29
C ASP A 230 15.37 -29.16 -2.10
N ILE A 231 15.56 -28.14 -2.93
CA ILE A 231 14.48 -27.58 -3.77
C ILE A 231 14.03 -28.62 -4.81
N LYS A 232 14.96 -29.39 -5.40
CA LYS A 232 14.63 -30.43 -6.39
C LYS A 232 13.86 -31.61 -5.78
N ASN A 233 14.20 -31.99 -4.56
CA ASN A 233 13.56 -33.11 -3.86
C ASN A 233 12.25 -32.72 -3.16
N ALA A 234 11.91 -31.43 -3.13
CA ALA A 234 10.76 -30.93 -2.40
C ALA A 234 9.45 -31.18 -3.15
N ASP A 235 8.47 -31.73 -2.44
CA ASP A 235 7.06 -31.70 -2.83
C ASP A 235 6.49 -30.30 -2.63
N HIS A 236 5.91 -29.74 -3.71
CA HIS A 236 5.29 -28.41 -3.75
C HIS A 236 6.11 -27.32 -3.04
N PRO A 237 7.33 -27.00 -3.50
CA PRO A 237 8.11 -25.92 -2.91
C PRO A 237 7.33 -24.61 -3.01
N MET A 238 7.60 -23.64 -2.13
CA MET A 238 7.02 -22.31 -2.26
C MET A 238 8.06 -21.21 -2.09
N LEU A 239 7.91 -20.14 -2.87
CA LEU A 239 8.70 -18.92 -2.75
C LEU A 239 7.79 -17.77 -2.32
N ILE A 240 8.17 -17.10 -1.24
CA ILE A 240 7.48 -15.91 -0.74
C ILE A 240 8.48 -14.77 -0.74
N THR A 241 8.07 -13.65 -1.33
CA THR A 241 8.87 -12.44 -1.48
C THR A 241 8.12 -11.26 -0.91
N ASN A 242 8.84 -10.20 -0.57
CA ASN A 242 8.25 -8.99 -0.02
C ASN A 242 8.26 -7.84 -1.05
N THR A 243 7.26 -6.95 -1.02
CA THR A 243 7.22 -5.70 -1.79
C THR A 243 8.45 -4.80 -1.62
N GLU A 244 9.15 -4.87 -0.47
CA GLU A 244 10.37 -4.08 -0.25
C GLU A 244 11.49 -4.45 -1.24
N THR A 245 11.54 -5.72 -1.67
CA THR A 245 12.50 -6.18 -2.69
C THR A 245 12.27 -5.49 -4.04
N LEU A 246 11.02 -5.11 -4.31
CA LEU A 246 10.59 -4.44 -5.53
C LEU A 246 10.89 -2.93 -5.53
N LYS A 247 11.26 -2.36 -4.38
CA LYS A 247 11.66 -0.95 -4.29
C LYS A 247 13.08 -0.71 -4.81
N ARG A 248 13.92 -1.75 -4.80
CA ARG A 248 15.31 -1.65 -5.26
C ARG A 248 15.38 -1.30 -6.74
N SER A 249 16.44 -0.59 -7.14
CA SER A 249 16.64 -0.23 -8.54
C SER A 249 16.85 -1.45 -9.44
N ASP A 250 17.49 -2.49 -8.91
CA ASP A 250 17.83 -3.76 -9.55
C ASP A 250 16.74 -4.85 -9.41
N ALA A 251 15.57 -4.52 -8.86
CA ALA A 251 14.46 -5.47 -8.63
C ALA A 251 14.10 -6.29 -9.88
N LYS A 252 14.11 -5.67 -11.08
CA LYS A 252 13.81 -6.39 -12.33
C LYS A 252 14.75 -7.58 -12.58
N ILE A 253 16.02 -7.46 -12.18
CA ILE A 253 16.99 -8.56 -12.32
C ILE A 253 16.72 -9.65 -11.28
N PHE A 254 16.45 -9.28 -10.02
CA PHE A 254 16.03 -10.25 -8.99
C PHE A 254 14.87 -11.10 -9.49
N MET A 255 13.91 -10.42 -10.13
CA MET A 255 12.76 -11.05 -10.72
C MET A 255 13.18 -12.05 -11.82
N GLN A 256 14.00 -11.61 -12.78
CA GLN A 256 14.46 -12.47 -13.87
C GLN A 256 15.28 -13.68 -13.40
N VAL A 257 16.18 -13.51 -12.44
CA VAL A 257 17.05 -14.59 -11.93
C VAL A 257 16.24 -15.71 -11.29
N LEU A 258 15.19 -15.37 -10.54
CA LEU A 258 14.29 -16.35 -9.93
C LEU A 258 13.43 -17.09 -10.96
N LYS A 259 13.22 -16.54 -12.17
CA LYS A 259 12.57 -17.30 -13.25
C LYS A 259 13.45 -18.43 -13.78
N TYR A 260 14.78 -18.29 -13.69
CA TYR A 260 15.73 -19.30 -14.17
C TYR A 260 15.99 -20.42 -13.16
N THR A 261 15.61 -20.24 -11.88
CA THR A 261 15.53 -21.37 -10.95
C THR A 261 14.34 -22.24 -11.36
N SER A 262 14.55 -23.12 -12.34
CA SER A 262 13.61 -24.03 -13.00
C SER A 262 12.94 -25.07 -12.07
N VAL A 263 13.01 -24.84 -10.76
CA VAL A 263 12.46 -25.68 -9.71
C VAL A 263 11.30 -24.99 -8.99
N ILE A 264 11.10 -23.69 -9.26
CA ILE A 264 9.99 -22.93 -8.72
C ILE A 264 8.96 -22.79 -9.84
N ASP A 265 8.24 -23.88 -10.10
CA ASP A 265 6.96 -23.88 -10.83
C ASP A 265 5.86 -23.11 -10.04
N VAL A 266 6.27 -22.21 -9.16
CA VAL A 266 5.42 -21.64 -8.13
C VAL A 266 5.28 -20.18 -8.44
N ALA A 267 4.03 -19.78 -8.64
CA ALA A 267 3.61 -18.40 -8.70
C ALA A 267 4.41 -17.59 -7.68
N TRP A 268 5.03 -16.50 -8.12
CA TRP A 268 5.54 -15.51 -7.17
C TRP A 268 4.44 -15.22 -6.17
N ASN A 269 4.79 -15.27 -4.90
CA ASN A 269 3.90 -14.85 -3.85
C ASN A 269 4.52 -13.60 -3.28
N VAL A 270 3.90 -12.45 -3.54
CA VAL A 270 4.34 -11.18 -2.97
C VAL A 270 3.50 -10.88 -1.75
N LEU A 271 4.15 -10.85 -0.59
CA LEU A 271 3.58 -10.37 0.65
C LEU A 271 3.65 -8.85 0.62
N ASN A 272 2.48 -8.21 0.72
CA ASN A 272 2.39 -6.77 0.82
C ASN A 272 2.24 -6.34 2.28
N HIS A 273 2.46 -5.06 2.52
CA HIS A 273 2.47 -4.48 3.86
C HIS A 273 1.12 -3.90 4.27
N ASN A 274 0.48 -3.19 3.36
CA ASN A 274 -0.74 -2.45 3.64
C ASN A 274 -1.92 -3.13 2.98
N LEU A 275 -3.08 -3.04 3.62
CA LEU A 275 -4.34 -3.63 3.14
C LEU A 275 -4.74 -3.14 1.74
N SER A 276 -4.41 -1.91 1.36
CA SER A 276 -4.79 -1.31 0.07
C SER A 276 -3.86 -1.68 -1.11
N SER A 277 -2.66 -2.17 -0.82
CA SER A 277 -1.57 -2.25 -1.79
C SER A 277 -1.87 -3.14 -3.01
N THR A 278 -2.50 -4.30 -2.80
CA THR A 278 -2.91 -5.22 -3.88
C THR A 278 -3.97 -4.57 -4.76
N GLY A 279 -4.98 -3.92 -4.17
CA GLY A 279 -6.05 -3.25 -4.90
C GLY A 279 -5.55 -2.06 -5.74
N ILE A 280 -4.57 -1.30 -5.21
CA ILE A 280 -3.93 -0.25 -6.00
C ILE A 280 -3.15 -0.84 -7.16
N GLN A 281 -2.42 -1.94 -6.92
CA GLN A 281 -1.65 -2.57 -7.98
C GLN A 281 -2.56 -3.18 -9.05
N SER A 282 -3.65 -3.86 -8.68
CA SER A 282 -4.52 -4.57 -9.61
C SER A 282 -5.20 -3.67 -10.63
N LEU A 283 -5.59 -2.44 -10.25
CA LEU A 283 -6.24 -1.51 -11.18
C LEU A 283 -5.31 -0.98 -12.26
N ASN A 284 -4.13 -0.48 -11.88
CA ASN A 284 -3.18 0.05 -12.85
C ASN A 284 -1.76 0.16 -12.27
N ARG A 285 -0.77 0.22 -13.15
CA ARG A 285 0.61 0.57 -12.78
C ARG A 285 0.73 2.08 -12.59
N PHE A 286 0.62 2.52 -11.34
CA PHE A 286 0.91 3.90 -10.95
C PHE A 286 2.41 4.11 -10.76
N LEU A 287 2.94 5.18 -11.36
CA LEU A 287 4.34 5.56 -11.23
C LEU A 287 4.58 6.25 -9.88
N PRO A 288 5.76 6.09 -9.26
CA PRO A 288 6.11 6.85 -8.07
C PRO A 288 6.31 8.34 -8.37
N LEU A 289 6.28 9.15 -7.31
CA LEU A 289 6.75 10.53 -7.32
C LEU A 289 8.24 10.59 -7.68
N THR A 290 8.57 11.44 -8.64
CA THR A 290 9.94 11.63 -9.14
C THR A 290 10.39 13.08 -9.00
N THR A 291 11.68 13.35 -9.15
CA THR A 291 12.22 14.73 -9.19
C THR A 291 11.60 15.56 -10.31
N GLU A 292 11.32 14.95 -11.47
CA GLU A 292 10.71 15.65 -12.62
C GLU A 292 9.30 16.15 -12.31
N ASP A 293 8.55 15.39 -11.51
CA ASP A 293 7.21 15.77 -11.07
C ASP A 293 7.25 17.03 -10.19
N PHE A 294 8.27 17.16 -9.33
CA PHE A 294 8.46 18.33 -8.49
C PHE A 294 9.12 19.53 -9.21
N VAL A 295 9.61 19.34 -10.43
CA VAL A 295 10.09 20.44 -11.26
C VAL A 295 8.91 21.18 -11.93
N ASN A 296 7.92 20.45 -12.43
CA ASN A 296 6.82 20.97 -13.24
C ASN A 296 5.44 20.70 -12.62
N PHE A 297 5.20 21.20 -11.41
CA PHE A 297 3.90 21.13 -10.76
C PHE A 297 3.34 22.52 -10.44
N PHE A 298 2.00 22.61 -10.40
CA PHE A 298 1.31 23.78 -9.84
C PHE A 298 0.48 23.43 -8.61
N GLY A 299 0.26 22.16 -8.32
CA GLY A 299 -0.35 21.75 -7.07
C GLY A 299 -0.08 20.30 -6.74
N LEU A 300 0.09 20.04 -5.44
CA LEU A 300 0.24 18.71 -4.87
C LEU A 300 -0.95 18.42 -3.95
N TYR A 301 -1.60 17.31 -4.20
CA TYR A 301 -2.75 16.84 -3.45
C TYR A 301 -2.40 15.49 -2.81
N TYR A 302 -2.33 15.45 -1.47
CA TYR A 302 -2.02 14.25 -0.72
C TYR A 302 -3.27 13.62 -0.12
N ILE A 303 -3.45 12.30 -0.29
CA ILE A 303 -4.55 11.53 0.29
C ILE A 303 -3.99 10.43 1.18
N ASN A 304 -4.33 10.47 2.47
CA ASN A 304 -3.95 9.44 3.45
C ASN A 304 -2.43 9.21 3.56
N VAL A 305 -1.60 10.23 3.27
CA VAL A 305 -0.13 10.16 3.30
C VAL A 305 0.43 10.94 4.48
N SER A 306 1.36 10.33 5.24
CA SER A 306 2.24 11.04 6.18
C SER A 306 3.58 11.38 5.50
N LEU A 307 3.87 12.67 5.32
CA LEU A 307 5.08 13.11 4.61
C LEU A 307 6.37 12.84 5.39
N ASP A 308 6.32 12.92 6.72
CA ASP A 308 7.49 12.72 7.57
C ASP A 308 8.03 11.27 7.53
N SER A 309 7.17 10.29 7.25
CA SER A 309 7.55 8.86 7.22
C SER A 309 8.15 8.44 5.88
N THR A 310 7.93 9.21 4.81
CA THR A 310 8.27 8.81 3.44
C THR A 310 9.62 9.40 3.03
N ALA A 311 10.66 8.55 3.06
CA ALA A 311 12.04 8.95 2.79
C ALA A 311 12.23 9.64 1.42
N ASN A 312 11.47 9.20 0.41
CA ASN A 312 11.51 9.79 -0.92
C ASN A 312 11.05 11.26 -0.90
N ILE A 313 9.96 11.58 -0.20
CA ILE A 313 9.43 12.94 -0.19
C ILE A 313 10.35 13.85 0.60
N LYS A 314 10.82 13.42 1.78
CA LYS A 314 11.80 14.19 2.55
C LYS A 314 13.02 14.54 1.70
N LYS A 315 13.59 13.56 0.98
CA LYS A 315 14.71 13.80 0.07
C LYS A 315 14.37 14.75 -1.07
N LEU A 316 13.22 14.57 -1.73
CA LEU A 316 12.80 15.44 -2.85
C LEU A 316 12.65 16.88 -2.39
N VAL A 317 12.12 17.08 -1.19
CA VAL A 317 11.86 18.40 -0.63
C VAL A 317 13.16 19.03 -0.17
N ASP A 318 14.04 18.27 0.49
CA ASP A 318 15.38 18.74 0.85
C ASP A 318 16.14 19.19 -0.42
N LEU A 319 16.07 18.42 -1.51
CA LEU A 319 16.69 18.78 -2.79
C LEU A 319 16.08 20.05 -3.41
N HIS A 320 14.75 20.24 -3.28
CA HIS A 320 14.07 21.46 -3.71
C HIS A 320 14.46 22.68 -2.86
N LEU A 321 14.50 22.52 -1.53
CA LEU A 321 14.87 23.59 -0.59
C LEU A 321 16.33 24.05 -0.77
N LEU A 322 17.20 23.14 -1.25
CA LEU A 322 18.58 23.41 -1.64
C LEU A 322 18.71 24.02 -3.05
N ASN A 323 17.60 24.33 -3.72
CA ASN A 323 17.55 24.92 -5.08
C ASN A 323 18.29 24.09 -6.16
N ILE A 324 18.53 22.80 -5.92
CA ILE A 324 19.17 21.92 -6.92
C ILE A 324 18.21 21.64 -8.09
N LEU A 325 16.90 21.65 -7.80
CA LEU A 325 15.83 21.33 -8.73
C LEU A 325 15.09 22.57 -9.26
N SER A 326 15.41 23.77 -8.78
CA SER A 326 14.71 24.99 -9.20
C SER A 326 15.14 25.41 -10.60
N LEU A 327 14.21 25.41 -11.55
CA LEU A 327 14.37 26.14 -12.80
C LEU A 327 14.00 27.62 -12.60
N PRO A 328 14.56 28.54 -13.40
CA PRO A 328 14.27 29.98 -13.29
C PRO A 328 12.80 30.36 -13.54
N ASN A 329 11.98 29.45 -14.09
CA ASN A 329 10.57 29.66 -14.41
C ASN A 329 9.61 28.77 -13.58
N SER A 330 9.90 28.50 -12.30
CA SER A 330 8.95 27.76 -11.45
C SER A 330 7.71 28.60 -11.12
N PHE A 331 6.52 28.01 -11.23
CA PHE A 331 5.29 28.67 -10.80
C PHE A 331 5.31 28.92 -9.30
N ASN A 332 5.35 30.19 -8.90
CA ASN A 332 5.35 30.58 -7.49
C ASN A 332 4.01 30.33 -6.80
N ASN A 333 2.90 30.21 -7.54
CA ASN A 333 1.56 29.98 -6.96
C ASN A 333 1.23 28.50 -6.92
N SER A 334 2.03 27.71 -6.19
CA SER A 334 1.72 26.30 -6.01
C SER A 334 0.81 26.07 -4.81
N VAL A 335 -0.13 25.14 -4.97
CA VAL A 335 -1.11 24.77 -3.94
C VAL A 335 -0.75 23.45 -3.29
N PHE A 336 -0.85 23.40 -1.97
CA PHE A 336 -0.71 22.19 -1.18
C PHE A 336 -2.07 21.80 -0.58
N VAL A 337 -2.56 20.62 -0.92
CA VAL A 337 -3.81 20.07 -0.36
C VAL A 337 -3.50 18.82 0.46
N ASP A 338 -3.89 18.84 1.73
CA ASP A 338 -3.73 17.74 2.68
C ASP A 338 -5.08 17.11 3.02
N GLN A 339 -5.37 15.93 2.46
CA GLN A 339 -6.56 15.14 2.79
C GLN A 339 -6.17 14.00 3.74
N ASN A 340 -6.39 14.23 5.03
CA ASN A 340 -6.03 13.29 6.09
C ASN A 340 -7.04 13.38 7.25
N THR A 341 -7.01 12.39 8.15
CA THR A 341 -7.84 12.38 9.37
C THR A 341 -7.39 13.44 10.38
N LYS A 342 -6.08 13.74 10.36
CA LYS A 342 -5.39 14.75 11.16
C LYS A 342 -4.47 15.57 10.23
N PRO A 343 -4.19 16.85 10.52
CA PRO A 343 -3.30 17.72 9.74
C PRO A 343 -1.82 17.36 9.97
N ILE A 344 -1.41 16.13 9.66
CA ILE A 344 -0.06 15.60 9.93
C ILE A 344 0.98 16.40 9.14
N ASN A 345 0.64 16.84 7.94
CA ASN A 345 1.58 17.47 7.01
C ASN A 345 1.72 18.98 7.21
N ARG A 346 1.06 19.55 8.23
CA ARG A 346 1.14 20.99 8.53
C ARG A 346 2.55 21.42 8.94
N SER A 347 3.22 20.63 9.78
CA SER A 347 4.62 20.86 10.19
C SER A 347 5.57 20.87 9.00
N PHE A 348 5.32 19.98 8.04
CA PHE A 348 6.07 19.86 6.81
C PHE A 348 5.82 21.07 5.90
N TYR A 349 4.56 21.49 5.74
CA TYR A 349 4.19 22.69 4.98
C TYR A 349 4.86 23.95 5.54
N GLU A 350 4.87 24.13 6.87
CA GLU A 350 5.48 25.31 7.51
C GLU A 350 6.97 25.47 7.18
N LYS A 351 7.70 24.35 7.00
CA LYS A 351 9.11 24.37 6.57
C LYS A 351 9.28 24.72 5.08
N ALA A 352 8.32 24.34 4.25
CA ALA A 352 8.35 24.54 2.80
C ALA A 352 7.62 25.81 2.34
N LYS A 353 7.02 26.54 3.28
CA LYS A 353 6.31 27.78 3.06
C LYS A 353 7.23 28.83 2.41
N ASP A 354 6.64 29.67 1.56
CA ASP A 354 7.27 30.78 0.81
C ASP A 354 8.21 30.36 -0.33
N LYS A 355 8.94 29.24 -0.19
CA LYS A 355 9.82 28.71 -1.25
C LYS A 355 9.08 27.83 -2.26
N MET A 356 8.19 26.97 -1.76
CA MET A 356 7.58 25.92 -2.58
C MET A 356 6.07 26.11 -2.73
N PHE A 357 5.37 26.37 -1.63
CA PHE A 357 3.91 26.50 -1.59
C PHE A 357 3.49 27.85 -1.04
N LYS A 358 2.40 28.41 -1.60
CA LYS A 358 1.78 29.64 -1.08
C LYS A 358 0.50 29.38 -0.30
N ASN A 359 -0.32 28.45 -0.79
CA ASN A 359 -1.64 28.15 -0.22
C ASN A 359 -1.67 26.73 0.34
N TYR A 360 -2.22 26.58 1.54
CA TYR A 360 -2.45 25.31 2.23
C TYR A 360 -3.93 25.10 2.47
N PHE A 361 -4.45 23.99 1.98
CA PHE A 361 -5.80 23.53 2.26
C PHE A 361 -5.75 22.20 2.99
N TYR A 362 -6.37 22.15 4.16
CA TYR A 362 -6.62 20.89 4.86
C TYR A 362 -8.04 20.43 4.53
N LEU A 363 -8.24 19.14 4.27
CA LEU A 363 -9.55 18.54 4.02
C LEU A 363 -9.73 17.36 4.99
N PRO A 364 -10.61 17.47 6.00
CA PRO A 364 -10.78 16.42 6.98
C PRO A 364 -11.46 15.19 6.36
N ASN A 365 -10.74 14.06 6.36
CA ASN A 365 -11.31 12.76 6.04
C ASN A 365 -11.85 12.05 7.29
N ASN A 366 -12.84 11.18 7.08
CA ASN A 366 -13.35 10.24 8.06
C ASN A 366 -12.28 9.25 8.54
N LEU A 367 -12.51 8.71 9.73
CA LEU A 367 -11.75 7.59 10.27
C LEU A 367 -12.11 6.29 9.54
N PHE A 368 -11.18 5.33 9.54
CA PHE A 368 -11.34 4.05 8.82
C PHE A 368 -12.63 3.27 9.17
N LEU A 369 -13.08 3.31 10.43
CA LEU A 369 -14.29 2.61 10.89
C LEU A 369 -15.59 3.44 10.81
N GLU A 370 -15.49 4.71 10.40
CA GLU A 370 -16.65 5.54 10.04
C GLU A 370 -17.05 5.33 8.57
N ASP A 371 -16.14 4.77 7.79
CA ASP A 371 -16.28 4.60 6.36
C ASP A 371 -16.73 3.18 6.00
N ASN A 372 -17.46 3.10 4.88
CA ASN A 372 -17.92 1.85 4.29
C ASN A 372 -17.25 1.70 2.92
N GLU A 373 -16.02 1.21 2.95
CA GLU A 373 -15.10 1.17 1.82
C GLU A 373 -14.64 -0.26 1.54
N THR A 374 -14.25 -0.52 0.29
CA THR A 374 -13.75 -1.81 -0.14
C THR A 374 -12.24 -1.80 -0.33
N TYR A 375 -11.62 -2.91 0.08
CA TYR A 375 -10.20 -3.19 0.01
C TYR A 375 -9.99 -4.59 -0.56
N VAL A 376 -8.82 -4.84 -1.14
CA VAL A 376 -8.40 -6.19 -1.56
C VAL A 376 -7.27 -6.60 -0.64
N ASN A 377 -7.32 -7.75 0.01
CA ASN A 377 -6.21 -8.19 0.87
C ASN A 377 -5.04 -8.77 0.06
N THR A 378 -3.96 -9.17 0.73
CA THR A 378 -2.80 -9.82 0.07
C THR A 378 -3.09 -11.12 -0.64
N GLN A 379 -4.16 -11.81 -0.27
CA GLN A 379 -4.60 -13.06 -0.91
C GLN A 379 -5.53 -12.82 -2.11
N GLY A 380 -5.85 -11.56 -2.43
CA GLY A 380 -6.81 -11.21 -3.49
C GLY A 380 -8.28 -11.24 -3.06
N LEU A 381 -8.58 -11.43 -1.77
CA LEU A 381 -9.95 -11.42 -1.25
C LEU A 381 -10.44 -9.98 -1.04
N ILE A 382 -11.66 -9.70 -1.51
CA ILE A 382 -12.31 -8.41 -1.29
C ILE A 382 -12.85 -8.35 0.14
N LYS A 383 -12.46 -7.29 0.85
CA LYS A 383 -12.77 -6.99 2.24
C LYS A 383 -13.49 -5.65 2.29
N ARG A 384 -14.55 -5.55 3.10
CA ARG A 384 -15.38 -4.34 3.17
C ARG A 384 -15.55 -3.88 4.61
N THR A 385 -15.24 -2.62 4.88
CA THR A 385 -15.47 -2.04 6.20
C THR A 385 -16.96 -1.77 6.41
N THR A 386 -17.43 -1.91 7.65
CA THR A 386 -18.77 -1.47 8.01
C THR A 386 -18.66 -0.13 8.74
N LYS A 387 -19.68 0.72 8.53
CA LYS A 387 -19.77 2.00 9.22
C LYS A 387 -20.33 1.76 10.62
N LEU A 388 -19.46 1.85 11.62
CA LEU A 388 -19.81 1.56 13.01
C LEU A 388 -19.96 2.83 13.86
N ILE A 389 -19.18 3.86 13.54
CA ILE A 389 -19.02 5.03 14.40
C ILE A 389 -19.34 6.30 13.62
N HIS A 390 -19.75 7.34 14.36
CA HIS A 390 -19.83 8.69 13.87
C HIS A 390 -19.20 9.65 14.89
N PHE A 391 -17.91 9.92 14.72
CA PHE A 391 -17.08 10.74 15.61
C PHE A 391 -16.99 12.19 15.11
N LYS A 392 -16.62 12.42 13.84
CA LYS A 392 -16.53 13.79 13.28
C LYS A 392 -17.72 14.12 12.37
N LYS A 393 -18.50 15.14 12.72
CA LYS A 393 -19.63 15.62 11.90
C LYS A 393 -19.19 16.34 10.62
N ASP A 394 -18.05 17.04 10.68
CA ASP A 394 -17.54 17.85 9.57
C ASP A 394 -16.72 17.03 8.55
N ALA A 395 -16.20 15.87 8.96
CA ALA A 395 -15.44 15.01 8.10
C ALA A 395 -16.36 14.34 7.06
N LYS A 396 -15.81 14.11 5.87
CA LYS A 396 -16.48 13.40 4.78
C LYS A 396 -15.64 12.19 4.39
N THR A 397 -16.28 11.20 3.78
CA THR A 397 -15.55 10.03 3.27
C THR A 397 -14.62 10.46 2.13
N ASN A 398 -13.50 9.76 1.95
CA ASN A 398 -12.56 10.07 0.88
C ASN A 398 -13.23 10.08 -0.50
N TRP A 399 -14.09 9.08 -0.77
CA TRP A 399 -14.73 8.95 -2.07
C TRP A 399 -15.76 10.06 -2.32
N GLN A 400 -16.43 10.58 -1.27
CA GLN A 400 -17.35 11.71 -1.40
C GLN A 400 -16.61 12.99 -1.79
N ILE A 401 -15.46 13.26 -1.16
CA ILE A 401 -14.61 14.42 -1.46
C ILE A 401 -14.14 14.36 -2.91
N THR A 402 -13.54 13.22 -3.32
CA THR A 402 -13.08 13.01 -4.70
C THR A 402 -14.23 13.05 -5.71
N ARG A 403 -15.42 12.56 -5.35
CA ARG A 403 -16.62 12.66 -6.21
C ARG A 403 -17.08 14.10 -6.40
N LYS A 404 -17.08 14.92 -5.34
CA LYS A 404 -17.43 16.34 -5.45
C LYS A 404 -16.41 17.08 -6.31
N PHE A 405 -15.12 16.78 -6.13
CA PHE A 405 -14.05 17.27 -7.00
C PHE A 405 -14.31 16.92 -8.47
N TYR A 406 -14.59 15.64 -8.76
CA TYR A 406 -14.93 15.17 -10.11
C TYR A 406 -16.15 15.88 -10.70
N ALA A 407 -17.23 16.01 -9.93
CA ALA A 407 -18.44 16.72 -10.36
C ALA A 407 -18.14 18.18 -10.72
N ASN A 408 -17.27 18.83 -9.95
CA ASN A 408 -16.86 20.20 -10.21
C ASN A 408 -15.97 20.29 -11.47
N THR A 409 -15.06 19.34 -11.71
CA THR A 409 -14.24 19.33 -12.94
C THR A 409 -15.09 19.18 -14.21
N LYS A 410 -16.26 18.54 -14.15
CA LYS A 410 -17.18 18.45 -15.30
C LYS A 410 -17.78 19.80 -15.72
N SER A 411 -17.81 20.78 -14.81
CA SER A 411 -18.28 22.13 -15.15
C SER A 411 -17.26 22.92 -15.97
N LEU A 412 -16.01 22.46 -16.03
CA LEU A 412 -14.94 23.10 -16.79
C LEU A 412 -14.90 22.60 -18.23
N ILE A 413 -14.64 23.52 -19.15
CA ILE A 413 -14.30 23.22 -20.54
C ILE A 413 -12.78 23.14 -20.63
N PHE A 414 -12.26 21.98 -21.00
CA PHE A 414 -10.82 21.78 -21.19
C PHE A 414 -10.44 22.03 -22.65
N PHE A 415 -9.51 22.94 -22.89
CA PHE A 415 -9.01 23.30 -24.22
C PHE A 415 -7.92 22.34 -24.70
N ASN A 416 -7.14 21.78 -23.77
CA ASN A 416 -5.98 20.96 -24.12
C ASN A 416 -6.28 19.44 -24.15
N ASN A 417 -7.54 19.05 -23.89
CA ASN A 417 -7.95 17.65 -23.91
C ASN A 417 -8.16 17.16 -25.35
N LYS A 418 -7.13 16.54 -25.93
CA LYS A 418 -7.27 15.77 -27.18
C LYS A 418 -8.06 14.45 -27.02
N LYS A 419 -8.48 14.10 -25.80
CA LYS A 419 -9.02 12.78 -25.43
C LYS A 419 -10.53 12.67 -25.47
N ASP A 420 -11.25 13.77 -25.69
CA ASP A 420 -12.70 13.82 -25.51
C ASP A 420 -13.48 12.97 -26.53
N ASN A 421 -12.86 12.54 -27.63
CA ASN A 421 -13.55 11.78 -28.68
C ASN A 421 -13.48 10.24 -28.54
N ASP A 422 -12.59 9.69 -27.70
CA ASP A 422 -12.37 8.23 -27.65
C ASP A 422 -12.68 7.58 -26.28
N LEU A 423 -13.09 8.36 -25.27
CA LEU A 423 -13.29 7.87 -23.91
C LEU A 423 -14.77 7.65 -23.57
N ILE A 424 -15.13 6.40 -23.29
CA ILE A 424 -16.43 6.04 -22.70
C ILE A 424 -16.40 6.46 -21.23
N SER A 425 -17.06 7.58 -20.90
CA SER A 425 -17.18 8.03 -19.52
C SER A 425 -18.33 7.32 -18.80
N PHE A 426 -18.05 6.73 -17.63
CA PHE A 426 -19.11 6.20 -16.78
C PHE A 426 -19.78 7.35 -16.02
N ASN A 427 -21.03 7.64 -16.36
CA ASN A 427 -21.81 8.69 -15.71
C ASN A 427 -23.03 8.08 -15.01
N SER A 428 -22.89 7.74 -13.73
CA SER A 428 -24.02 7.31 -12.91
C SER A 428 -24.21 8.20 -11.69
N ILE A 429 -25.45 8.65 -11.47
CA ILE A 429 -25.84 9.41 -10.28
C ILE A 429 -26.00 8.48 -9.06
N ASN A 430 -26.46 7.24 -9.30
CA ASN A 430 -26.74 6.25 -8.25
C ASN A 430 -25.43 5.62 -7.72
N SER A 431 -25.23 5.65 -6.40
CA SER A 431 -24.09 5.01 -5.73
C SER A 431 -24.08 3.50 -5.92
N PHE A 432 -25.25 2.87 -6.05
CA PHE A 432 -25.37 1.45 -6.32
C PHE A 432 -24.79 1.07 -7.69
N ASN A 433 -25.09 1.85 -8.73
CA ASN A 433 -24.58 1.61 -10.08
C ASN A 433 -23.07 1.86 -10.14
N PHE A 434 -22.56 2.88 -9.44
CA PHE A 434 -21.11 3.10 -9.33
C PHE A 434 -20.42 1.93 -8.62
N ARG A 435 -21.03 1.39 -7.57
CA ARG A 435 -20.52 0.19 -6.90
C ARG A 435 -20.51 -1.03 -7.82
N ASN A 436 -21.54 -1.21 -8.64
CA ASN A 436 -21.57 -2.27 -9.64
C ASN A 436 -20.49 -2.07 -10.71
N TYR A 437 -20.22 -0.83 -11.12
CA TYR A 437 -19.12 -0.51 -12.03
C TYR A 437 -17.76 -0.83 -11.41
N ILE A 438 -17.52 -0.47 -10.15
CA ILE A 438 -16.31 -0.83 -9.42
C ILE A 438 -16.15 -2.34 -9.42
N ASN A 439 -17.18 -3.05 -8.95
CA ASN A 439 -17.19 -4.51 -8.94
C ASN A 439 -16.92 -5.07 -10.34
N PHE A 440 -17.53 -4.51 -11.39
CA PHE A 440 -17.30 -4.91 -12.77
C PHE A 440 -15.85 -4.72 -13.21
N GLN A 441 -15.19 -3.61 -12.87
CA GLN A 441 -13.77 -3.40 -13.18
C GLN A 441 -12.88 -4.48 -12.54
N PHE A 442 -13.22 -4.93 -11.32
CA PHE A 442 -12.48 -6.00 -10.65
C PHE A 442 -12.91 -7.41 -11.12
N PHE A 443 -14.18 -7.63 -11.48
CA PHE A 443 -14.67 -8.91 -12.01
C PHE A 443 -14.27 -9.15 -13.48
N ALA A 444 -14.13 -8.09 -14.28
CA ALA A 444 -13.70 -8.15 -15.69
C ALA A 444 -12.23 -8.55 -15.84
N VAL A 445 -11.51 -8.64 -14.73
CA VAL A 445 -10.22 -9.27 -14.67
C VAL A 445 -10.43 -10.80 -14.78
N GLN A 446 -10.71 -11.27 -16.00
CA GLN A 446 -10.14 -12.53 -16.47
C GLN A 446 -8.63 -12.30 -16.62
N THR A 447 -7.93 -12.02 -15.53
CA THR A 447 -6.50 -12.25 -15.49
C THR A 447 -6.32 -13.70 -15.86
N LEU A 448 -5.36 -13.96 -16.74
CA LEU A 448 -4.79 -15.28 -16.92
C LEU A 448 -4.47 -15.82 -15.52
N SER A 449 -5.35 -16.68 -15.00
CA SER A 449 -5.17 -17.28 -13.70
C SER A 449 -3.85 -18.04 -13.74
N SER A 450 -3.22 -18.23 -12.58
CA SER A 450 -1.97 -19.00 -12.47
C SER A 450 -2.01 -20.35 -13.21
N LEU A 451 -3.18 -20.93 -13.47
CA LEU A 451 -3.38 -22.16 -14.23
C LEU A 451 -3.31 -22.00 -15.76
N SER A 452 -3.69 -20.85 -16.30
CA SER A 452 -3.79 -20.65 -17.77
C SER A 452 -2.44 -20.66 -18.48
N PHE A 453 -1.38 -20.16 -17.84
CA PHE A 453 0.00 -20.27 -18.35
C PHE A 453 0.54 -21.70 -18.32
N TYR A 454 0.11 -22.52 -17.34
CA TYR A 454 0.46 -23.94 -17.27
C TYR A 454 -0.26 -24.80 -18.31
N LEU A 455 -1.49 -24.42 -18.67
CA LEU A 455 -2.29 -25.10 -19.69
C LEU A 455 -1.88 -24.70 -21.11
N THR A 456 -1.25 -23.55 -21.31
CA THR A 456 -0.68 -23.13 -22.61
C THR A 456 0.73 -23.65 -22.81
N LYS A 457 0.92 -24.97 -22.65
CA LYS A 457 2.16 -25.67 -23.06
C LYS A 457 2.40 -25.67 -24.58
N GLN A 458 1.53 -25.05 -25.37
CA GLN A 458 1.67 -24.92 -26.82
C GLN A 458 1.27 -23.52 -27.32
N ASN A 459 1.95 -22.48 -26.86
CA ASN A 459 2.23 -21.40 -27.80
C ASN A 459 3.56 -21.76 -28.46
N SER A 460 3.49 -22.30 -29.67
CA SER A 460 4.67 -22.34 -30.52
C SER A 460 5.24 -20.91 -30.57
N PRO A 461 6.51 -20.69 -30.24
CA PRO A 461 7.10 -19.39 -30.42
C PRO A 461 6.94 -19.07 -31.90
N LEU A 462 6.28 -17.96 -32.20
CA LEU A 462 6.31 -17.42 -33.54
C LEU A 462 7.79 -17.12 -33.82
N LEU A 463 8.43 -18.03 -34.58
CA LEU A 463 9.83 -17.99 -35.00
C LEU A 463 10.05 -16.87 -36.02
N ALA A 464 9.48 -15.69 -35.75
CA ALA A 464 10.10 -14.48 -36.21
C ALA A 464 11.28 -14.27 -35.26
N SER A 465 12.50 -14.43 -35.76
CA SER A 465 13.63 -13.72 -35.16
C SER A 465 13.47 -12.26 -35.60
N PRO A 466 12.85 -11.35 -34.83
CA PRO A 466 13.10 -9.98 -35.13
C PRO A 466 14.58 -9.79 -34.82
N SER A 467 15.38 -9.47 -35.84
CA SER A 467 16.69 -8.87 -35.68
C SER A 467 16.52 -7.48 -35.05
N LEU A 468 15.93 -7.44 -33.85
CA LEU A 468 15.83 -6.25 -33.04
C LEU A 468 17.21 -6.06 -32.44
N SER A 469 17.98 -5.19 -33.10
CA SER A 469 19.19 -4.54 -32.62
C SER A 469 18.95 -3.65 -31.39
N ILE A 470 17.94 -3.95 -30.58
CA ILE A 470 17.69 -3.27 -29.31
C ILE A 470 18.60 -3.94 -28.28
N LYS A 471 19.73 -3.29 -27.99
CA LYS A 471 20.57 -3.68 -26.85
C LYS A 471 19.67 -3.74 -25.60
N PRO A 472 19.60 -4.87 -24.88
CA PRO A 472 18.82 -4.93 -23.66
C PRO A 472 19.35 -3.88 -22.69
N VAL A 473 18.44 -3.19 -21.98
CA VAL A 473 18.81 -2.19 -20.99
C VAL A 473 19.70 -2.85 -19.94
N ARG A 474 20.97 -2.44 -19.89
CA ARG A 474 21.93 -2.91 -18.89
C ARG A 474 21.62 -2.25 -17.56
N ILE A 475 21.11 -3.02 -16.60
CA ILE A 475 20.87 -2.55 -15.24
C ILE A 475 22.08 -2.94 -14.39
N LYS A 476 22.67 -1.98 -13.67
CA LYS A 476 23.78 -2.24 -12.75
C LYS A 476 23.27 -3.03 -11.54
N LEU A 477 23.88 -4.18 -11.28
CA LEU A 477 23.63 -4.96 -10.07
C LEU A 477 24.23 -4.26 -8.86
N LEU A 478 23.46 -4.16 -7.78
CA LEU A 478 23.94 -3.60 -6.52
C LEU A 478 24.30 -4.74 -5.56
N ASN A 479 25.54 -4.73 -5.07
CA ASN A 479 26.01 -5.67 -4.04
C ASN A 479 25.53 -5.29 -2.62
N THR A 480 24.46 -4.51 -2.52
CA THR A 480 23.88 -4.11 -1.24
C THR A 480 23.04 -5.26 -0.67
N LYS A 481 23.20 -5.52 0.62
CA LYS A 481 22.36 -6.47 1.37
C LYS A 481 20.88 -6.11 1.20
N VAL A 482 20.01 -7.11 1.22
CA VAL A 482 18.57 -6.84 1.22
C VAL A 482 18.16 -6.25 2.58
N LYS A 483 17.36 -5.18 2.54
CA LYS A 483 16.93 -4.43 3.74
C LYS A 483 15.59 -4.99 4.22
N SER A 484 15.45 -5.16 5.54
CA SER A 484 14.15 -5.43 6.18
C SER A 484 13.17 -4.28 5.94
N TRP A 485 11.88 -4.61 5.90
CA TRP A 485 10.82 -3.62 5.75
C TRP A 485 10.62 -2.76 7.00
N LEU A 486 10.52 -3.39 8.17
CA LEU A 486 10.33 -2.71 9.44
C LEU A 486 11.54 -2.84 10.33
N ASP A 487 11.84 -1.73 10.99
CA ASP A 487 12.75 -1.67 12.14
C ASP A 487 11.95 -1.82 13.45
N ASP A 488 10.73 -1.28 13.50
CA ASP A 488 9.84 -1.33 14.66
C ASP A 488 8.41 -1.70 14.29
N PHE A 489 7.92 -2.83 14.79
CA PHE A 489 6.58 -3.34 14.55
C PHE A 489 5.48 -2.43 15.11
N PHE A 490 5.69 -1.89 16.33
CA PHE A 490 4.65 -1.14 17.04
C PHE A 490 4.49 0.28 16.54
N ASN A 491 5.56 0.89 16.05
CA ASN A 491 5.54 2.27 15.54
C ASN A 491 5.47 2.35 13.99
N ASN A 492 5.60 1.21 13.30
CA ASN A 492 5.57 1.07 11.83
C ASN A 492 6.46 2.07 11.05
N ASN A 493 7.57 2.53 11.65
CA ASN A 493 8.38 3.64 11.13
C ASN A 493 7.54 4.89 10.73
N GLY A 494 6.39 5.12 11.37
CA GLY A 494 5.50 6.25 11.12
C GLY A 494 4.60 6.14 9.87
N LYS A 495 4.57 4.98 9.19
CA LYS A 495 3.77 4.79 7.97
C LYS A 495 2.27 4.65 8.26
N ASP A 496 1.90 4.05 9.39
CA ASP A 496 0.50 3.87 9.77
C ASP A 496 0.11 4.92 10.80
N SER A 497 -0.86 5.77 10.46
CA SER A 497 -1.42 6.77 11.36
C SER A 497 -2.10 6.15 12.59
N PHE A 498 -2.60 4.93 12.50
CA PHE A 498 -3.21 4.20 13.62
C PHE A 498 -2.20 3.91 14.73
N SER A 499 -1.02 3.41 14.34
CA SER A 499 -0.01 2.96 15.30
C SER A 499 0.83 4.10 15.84
N TYR A 500 1.20 5.06 14.99
CA TYR A 500 2.03 6.19 15.36
C TYR A 500 1.34 7.12 16.38
N ASN A 501 0.02 7.27 16.25
CA ASN A 501 -0.77 8.12 17.15
C ASN A 501 -1.24 7.40 18.42
N SER A 502 -1.05 6.09 18.55
CA SER A 502 -1.48 5.35 19.75
C SER A 502 -0.47 5.54 20.87
N SER A 503 -0.95 5.99 22.02
CA SER A 503 -0.13 6.12 23.22
C SER A 503 0.36 4.76 23.72
N VAL A 504 -0.50 3.74 23.64
CA VAL A 504 -0.19 2.39 24.10
C VAL A 504 0.86 1.73 23.22
N LEU A 505 0.69 1.77 21.88
CA LEU A 505 1.64 1.16 20.96
C LEU A 505 3.01 1.86 20.99
N VAL A 506 3.04 3.19 21.17
CA VAL A 506 4.30 3.93 21.37
C VAL A 506 5.01 3.47 22.65
N ASN A 507 4.28 3.19 23.73
CA ASN A 507 4.89 2.65 24.95
C ASN A 507 5.37 1.21 24.77
N CYS A 508 4.64 0.36 24.03
CA CYS A 508 5.09 -0.98 23.65
C CYS A 508 6.41 -0.93 22.85
N SER A 509 6.51 0.01 21.89
CA SER A 509 7.75 0.28 21.15
C SER A 509 8.92 0.66 22.06
N LYS A 510 8.69 1.52 23.07
CA LYS A 510 9.75 1.87 24.04
C LYS A 510 10.22 0.65 24.83
N ILE A 511 9.27 -0.19 25.27
CA ILE A 511 9.57 -1.41 26.02
C ILE A 511 10.38 -2.40 25.16
N THR A 512 9.96 -2.65 23.91
CA THR A 512 10.70 -3.55 23.02
C THR A 512 12.08 -3.03 22.66
N ARG A 513 12.25 -1.72 22.48
CA ARG A 513 13.57 -1.13 22.29
C ARG A 513 14.44 -1.33 23.52
N SER A 514 13.92 -1.04 24.71
CA SER A 514 14.67 -1.23 25.97
C SER A 514 15.09 -2.68 26.22
N SER A 515 14.32 -3.67 25.75
CA SER A 515 14.66 -5.08 25.90
C SER A 515 15.62 -5.60 24.82
N THR A 516 15.67 -4.96 23.65
CA THR A 516 16.52 -5.37 22.52
C THR A 516 17.87 -4.67 22.49
N THR A 517 17.94 -3.42 22.98
CA THR A 517 19.20 -2.70 23.10
C THR A 517 19.82 -2.96 24.47
N ASN A 518 20.96 -3.65 24.50
CA ASN A 518 21.79 -3.79 25.70
C ASN A 518 22.44 -2.47 26.18
N PHE A 519 22.19 -1.36 25.48
CA PHE A 519 22.67 -0.03 25.83
C PHE A 519 21.57 0.70 26.62
N PHE A 520 21.70 0.64 27.95
CA PHE A 520 21.22 1.70 28.83
C PHE A 520 22.18 2.87 28.81
#